data_AF-A0A075FPL6-F1
#
_entry.id   AF-A0A075FPL6-F1
#
_cell.length_a   1.000
_cell.length_b   1.000
_cell.length_c   1.000
_cell.angle_alpha   90.00
_cell.angle_beta   90.00
_cell.angle_gamma   90.00
#
_symmetry.space_group_name_H-M   'P 1'
#
loop_
_entity.id
_entity.type
_entity.pdbx_description
1 polymer ?
#
loop_
_entity_poly.entity_id
_entity_poly.type
_entity_poly.pdbx_seq_one_letter_code
_entity_poly.pdbx_strand_id
1 'polypeptide(L)'
;MIDGIGLICTCLWRQQKGTSRYLNETIAWYEQHYDLNRKPIKRVGGKGDFSMPDKYVHDGRYYVGEAGGLQDFMWGFGMRYAVTSGVLAAKAVLGECDYETEVRKRLVPLVRASAINRFLMNRVGNRGFKMVANHWMRDQRRKGDGLSFMRWMYKPGLLRRLLWPVVRLGMLRRKELADGRMVSRMPFRKSLSRDIWEQSVRAEEIGNEWNQVRKGGGRTSFGESDA
;
A
#
# COMPACT_ATOMS: atom_id res chain seq x y z
N MET A 1 4.84 -5.41 32.44
CA MET A 1 3.86 -4.42 31.97
C MET A 1 4.63 -3.49 31.05
N ILE A 2 4.22 -3.33 29.79
CA ILE A 2 4.85 -2.35 28.88
C ILE A 2 3.94 -1.13 28.91
N ASP A 3 4.36 -0.09 29.63
CA ASP A 3 3.69 1.20 29.61
C ASP A 3 4.12 1.95 28.34
N GLY A 4 3.16 2.41 27.55
CA GLY A 4 3.47 3.14 26.32
C GLY A 4 2.31 3.19 25.32
N ILE A 5 2.63 3.70 24.12
CA ILE A 5 1.66 3.89 23.04
C ILE A 5 1.74 2.70 22.08
N GLY A 6 0.67 1.92 22.03
CA GLY A 6 0.51 0.80 21.11
C GLY A 6 -0.42 1.11 19.93
N LEU A 7 -0.25 0.37 18.83
CA LEU A 7 -1.10 0.48 17.64
C LEU A 7 -1.75 -0.87 17.30
N ILE A 8 -3.08 -0.90 17.29
CA ILE A 8 -3.86 -2.03 16.75
C ILE A 8 -4.37 -1.63 15.37
N CYS A 9 -4.01 -2.42 14.36
CA CYS A 9 -4.35 -2.17 12.96
C CYS A 9 -5.02 -3.38 12.32
N THR A 10 -6.04 -3.11 11.50
CA THR A 10 -6.71 -4.12 10.68
C THR A 10 -6.49 -3.80 9.20
N CYS A 11 -5.84 -4.73 8.48
CA CYS A 11 -5.57 -4.58 7.05
C CYS A 11 -6.67 -5.26 6.21
N LEU A 12 -7.36 -4.49 5.37
CA LEU A 12 -8.49 -4.97 4.59
C LEU A 12 -8.17 -5.02 3.09
N TRP A 13 -8.35 -6.21 2.49
CA TRP A 13 -8.20 -6.42 1.04
C TRP A 13 -9.52 -6.39 0.27
N ARG A 14 -10.64 -6.58 0.99
CA ARG A 14 -12.04 -6.58 0.55
C ARG A 14 -12.83 -5.60 1.42
N GLN A 15 -14.09 -5.35 1.11
CA GLN A 15 -15.01 -4.56 1.95
C GLN A 15 -14.42 -3.25 2.48
N GLN A 16 -14.11 -2.34 1.57
CA GLN A 16 -13.46 -1.05 1.86
C GLN A 16 -14.42 0.02 2.43
N LYS A 17 -15.68 -0.35 2.72
CA LYS A 17 -16.70 0.51 3.33
C LYS A 17 -17.01 -0.02 4.73
N GLY A 18 -17.37 0.88 5.65
CA GLY A 18 -17.68 0.50 7.03
C GLY A 18 -16.50 -0.16 7.76
N THR A 19 -15.26 0.26 7.44
CA THR A 19 -14.03 -0.40 7.91
C THR A 19 -13.90 -0.44 9.43
N SER A 20 -14.50 0.53 10.14
CA SER A 20 -14.52 0.60 11.61
C SER A 20 -14.99 -0.70 12.26
N ARG A 21 -15.93 -1.43 11.64
CA ARG A 21 -16.46 -2.67 12.20
C ARG A 21 -15.40 -3.76 12.35
N TYR A 22 -14.49 -3.84 11.39
CA TYR A 22 -13.42 -4.83 11.41
C TYR A 22 -12.38 -4.50 12.48
N LEU A 23 -12.08 -3.22 12.68
CA LEU A 23 -11.17 -2.78 13.74
C LEU A 23 -11.80 -3.00 15.12
N ASN A 24 -13.08 -2.68 15.28
CA ASN A 24 -13.81 -2.94 16.52
C ASN A 24 -13.76 -4.42 16.89
N GLU A 25 -14.05 -5.30 15.94
CA GLU A 25 -14.01 -6.75 16.16
C GLU A 25 -12.58 -7.25 16.46
N THR A 26 -11.58 -6.67 15.80
CA THR A 26 -10.17 -6.96 16.11
C THR A 26 -9.87 -6.61 17.56
N ILE A 27 -10.25 -5.40 18.01
CA ILE A 27 -10.03 -4.96 19.39
C ILE A 27 -10.79 -5.85 20.38
N ALA A 28 -12.05 -6.18 20.11
CA ALA A 28 -12.85 -7.07 20.94
C ALA A 28 -12.17 -8.44 21.10
N TRP A 29 -11.68 -9.01 20.00
CA TRP A 29 -10.94 -10.26 20.01
C TRP A 29 -9.66 -10.15 20.87
N TYR A 30 -8.90 -9.07 20.73
CA TYR A 30 -7.69 -8.85 21.54
C TYR A 30 -8.01 -8.72 23.04
N GLU A 31 -9.06 -7.99 23.43
CA GLU A 31 -9.49 -7.88 24.83
C GLU A 31 -9.93 -9.21 25.44
N GLN A 32 -10.46 -10.13 24.63
CA GLN A 32 -10.85 -11.47 25.08
C GLN A 32 -9.67 -12.42 25.29
N HIS A 33 -8.55 -12.20 24.59
CA HIS A 33 -7.42 -13.14 24.58
C HIS A 33 -6.19 -12.61 25.33
N TYR A 34 -6.16 -11.32 25.68
CA TYR A 34 -5.06 -10.68 26.37
C TYR A 34 -5.59 -9.70 27.42
N ASP A 35 -4.90 -9.63 28.56
CA ASP A 35 -5.15 -8.60 29.56
C ASP A 35 -4.61 -7.25 29.05
N LEU A 36 -5.49 -6.45 28.45
CA LEU A 36 -5.16 -5.19 27.80
C LEU A 36 -5.80 -4.02 28.54
N ASN A 37 -5.03 -3.39 29.43
CA ASN A 37 -5.41 -2.08 29.98
C ASN A 37 -5.12 -0.97 28.95
N ARG A 38 -6.01 -0.82 27.97
CA ARG A 38 -5.87 0.17 26.89
C ARG A 38 -6.78 1.38 27.10
N LYS A 39 -6.31 2.55 26.69
CA LYS A 39 -7.13 3.76 26.52
C LYS A 39 -7.10 4.20 25.06
N PRO A 40 -8.25 4.37 24.38
CA PRO A 40 -8.27 4.78 22.99
C PRO A 40 -7.79 6.23 22.84
N ILE A 41 -6.66 6.44 22.17
CA ILE A 41 -6.08 7.78 21.92
C ILE A 41 -6.58 8.32 20.57
N LYS A 42 -6.33 7.57 19.49
CA LYS A 42 -6.65 8.00 18.12
C LYS A 42 -6.89 6.80 17.22
N ARG A 43 -7.85 6.93 16.29
CA ARG A 43 -7.95 6.02 15.14
C ARG A 43 -7.33 6.67 13.92
N VAL A 44 -6.33 6.00 13.35
CA VAL A 44 -5.72 6.34 12.07
C VAL A 44 -6.07 5.27 11.05
N GLY A 45 -6.17 5.68 9.80
CA GLY A 45 -6.51 4.78 8.71
C GLY A 45 -6.20 5.42 7.37
N GLY A 46 -5.94 4.57 6.40
CA GLY A 46 -5.66 4.97 5.04
C GLY A 46 -6.09 3.87 4.09
N LYS A 47 -6.19 4.24 2.82
CA LYS A 47 -6.53 3.32 1.75
C LYS A 47 -5.41 3.38 0.73
N GLY A 48 -4.62 2.32 0.67
CA GLY A 48 -3.62 2.17 -0.39
C GLY A 48 -4.30 1.94 -1.73
N ASP A 49 -3.90 2.70 -2.76
CA ASP A 49 -4.46 2.56 -4.10
C ASP A 49 -3.38 2.42 -5.17
N PHE A 50 -3.48 1.36 -5.96
CA PHE A 50 -2.49 1.06 -6.99
C PHE A 50 -3.03 1.48 -8.36
N SER A 51 -2.46 2.54 -8.91
CA SER A 51 -2.86 3.05 -10.22
C SER A 51 -1.66 3.45 -11.05
N MET A 52 -1.83 3.42 -12.37
CA MET A 52 -0.87 3.92 -13.33
C MET A 52 -1.56 4.99 -14.18
N PRO A 53 -1.27 6.27 -13.93
CA PRO A 53 -1.83 7.36 -14.71
C PRO A 53 -1.31 7.41 -16.15
N ASP A 54 -2.17 7.90 -17.03
CA ASP A 54 -1.80 8.21 -18.41
C ASP A 54 -1.07 9.54 -18.52
N LYS A 55 -1.14 10.41 -17.51
CA LYS A 55 -0.46 11.71 -17.42
C LYS A 55 0.12 11.91 -16.02
N TYR A 56 1.36 12.37 -15.95
CA TYR A 56 2.05 12.69 -14.70
C TYR A 56 2.11 14.21 -14.45
N VAL A 57 1.85 15.00 -15.49
CA VAL A 57 1.50 16.43 -15.40
C VAL A 57 0.06 16.63 -15.89
N HIS A 58 -0.77 17.33 -15.11
CA HIS A 58 -2.14 17.67 -15.51
C HIS A 58 -2.58 18.97 -14.85
N ASP A 59 -3.18 19.88 -15.62
CA ASP A 59 -3.67 21.19 -15.18
C ASP A 59 -2.63 21.98 -14.36
N GLY A 60 -1.41 22.04 -14.89
CA GLY A 60 -0.28 22.74 -14.26
C GLY A 60 0.27 22.06 -12.99
N ARG A 61 -0.21 20.87 -12.62
CA ARG A 61 0.23 20.14 -11.42
C ARG A 61 1.13 18.96 -11.76
N TYR A 62 2.20 18.81 -11.00
CA TYR A 62 3.11 17.66 -11.04
C TYR A 62 2.68 16.62 -10.00
N TYR A 63 2.38 15.40 -10.43
CA TYR A 63 1.93 14.34 -9.53
C TYR A 63 3.10 13.47 -9.08
N VAL A 64 3.47 13.59 -7.81
CA VAL A 64 4.60 12.91 -7.18
C VAL A 64 4.15 11.77 -6.26
N GLY A 65 5.03 10.80 -6.01
CA GLY A 65 4.79 9.68 -5.09
C GLY A 65 3.51 8.90 -5.38
N GLU A 66 2.78 8.50 -4.33
CA GLU A 66 1.54 7.72 -4.47
C GLU A 66 0.47 8.48 -5.28
N ALA A 67 0.40 9.82 -5.19
CA ALA A 67 -0.54 10.63 -5.97
C ALA A 67 -0.27 10.57 -7.49
N GLY A 68 0.98 10.29 -7.89
CA GLY A 68 1.36 9.97 -9.26
C GLY A 68 1.22 8.50 -9.64
N GLY A 69 0.74 7.63 -8.74
CA GLY A 69 0.75 6.18 -8.94
C GLY A 69 2.17 5.58 -8.93
N LEU A 70 3.15 6.31 -8.40
CA LEU A 70 4.55 5.91 -8.36
C LEU A 70 4.82 5.16 -7.05
N GLN A 71 4.39 3.90 -7.02
CA GLN A 71 4.65 2.99 -5.92
C GLN A 71 4.81 1.54 -6.39
N ASP A 72 5.49 0.73 -5.60
CA ASP A 72 5.69 -0.69 -5.89
C ASP A 72 4.35 -1.45 -5.72
N PHE A 73 3.86 -2.05 -6.80
CA PHE A 73 2.60 -2.81 -6.78
C PHE A 73 2.67 -4.06 -5.90
N MET A 74 3.84 -4.69 -5.77
CA MET A 74 3.97 -5.96 -5.05
C MET A 74 3.94 -5.77 -3.54
N TRP A 75 4.74 -4.84 -3.03
CA TRP A 75 4.91 -4.62 -1.58
C TRP A 75 4.27 -3.34 -1.05
N GLY A 76 3.86 -2.42 -1.93
CA GLY A 76 3.28 -1.13 -1.50
C GLY A 76 4.31 -0.10 -1.05
N PHE A 77 5.61 -0.31 -1.25
CA PHE A 77 6.63 0.67 -0.88
C PHE A 77 6.73 1.79 -1.93
N GLY A 78 6.58 3.03 -1.48
CA GLY A 78 6.60 4.23 -2.34
C GLY A 78 7.66 5.27 -2.00
N MET A 79 8.35 5.17 -0.86
CA MET A 79 9.20 6.27 -0.34
C MET A 79 10.26 6.75 -1.35
N ARG A 80 11.04 5.83 -1.93
CA ARG A 80 12.07 6.18 -2.93
C ARG A 80 11.47 6.80 -4.19
N TYR A 81 10.30 6.32 -4.61
CA TYR A 81 9.58 6.88 -5.75
C TYR A 81 9.09 8.30 -5.44
N ALA A 82 8.53 8.53 -4.25
CA ALA A 82 8.07 9.84 -3.79
C ALA A 82 9.21 10.85 -3.74
N VAL A 83 10.36 10.51 -3.13
CA VAL A 83 11.53 11.40 -3.10
C VAL A 83 12.06 11.67 -4.50
N THR A 84 12.26 10.62 -5.32
CA THR A 84 12.82 10.78 -6.67
C THR A 84 11.91 11.62 -7.56
N SER A 85 10.60 11.36 -7.53
CA SER A 85 9.62 12.14 -8.30
C SER A 85 9.50 13.58 -7.76
N GLY A 86 9.60 13.81 -6.46
CA GLY A 86 9.67 15.15 -5.89
C GLY A 86 10.84 15.96 -6.43
N VAL A 87 12.05 15.36 -6.46
CA VAL A 87 13.24 16.00 -7.05
C VAL A 87 13.05 16.28 -8.54
N LEU A 88 12.50 15.34 -9.32
CA LEU A 88 12.24 15.55 -10.74
C LEU A 88 11.21 16.67 -10.97
N ALA A 89 10.17 16.77 -10.13
CA ALA A 89 9.17 17.83 -10.22
C ALA A 89 9.80 19.20 -9.92
N ALA A 90 10.64 19.30 -8.89
CA ALA A 90 11.37 20.53 -8.58
C ALA A 90 12.25 20.98 -9.74
N LYS A 91 13.00 20.05 -10.36
CA LYS A 91 13.81 20.34 -11.55
C LYS A 91 12.99 20.79 -12.75
N ALA A 92 11.81 20.20 -12.95
CA ALA A 92 10.91 20.62 -14.00
C ALA A 92 10.34 22.03 -13.78
N VAL A 93 10.02 22.39 -12.53
CA VAL A 93 9.62 23.76 -12.16
C VAL A 93 10.74 24.77 -12.44
N LEU A 94 12.00 24.38 -12.26
CA LEU A 94 13.17 25.21 -12.58
C LEU A 94 13.52 25.23 -14.09
N GLY A 95 12.78 24.51 -14.94
CA GLY A 95 13.04 24.43 -16.38
C GLY A 95 14.22 23.53 -16.77
N GLU A 96 14.76 22.72 -15.84
CA GLU A 96 15.93 21.87 -16.09
C GLU A 96 15.59 20.57 -16.84
N CYS A 97 14.33 20.11 -16.77
CA CYS A 97 13.90 18.89 -17.45
C CYS A 97 12.38 18.85 -17.68
N ASP A 98 11.93 17.96 -18.56
CA ASP A 98 10.51 17.59 -18.68
C ASP A 98 10.14 16.47 -17.69
N TYR A 99 9.26 16.77 -16.74
CA TYR A 99 8.86 15.82 -15.68
C TYR A 99 8.21 14.54 -16.23
N GLU A 100 7.28 14.71 -17.17
CA GLU A 100 6.51 13.63 -17.78
C GLU A 100 7.46 12.60 -18.43
N THR A 101 8.44 13.08 -19.20
CA THR A 101 9.46 12.27 -19.85
C THR A 101 10.35 11.55 -18.83
N GLU A 102 10.86 12.27 -17.82
CA GLU A 102 11.79 11.69 -16.85
C GLU A 102 11.13 10.62 -15.97
N VAL A 103 9.88 10.83 -15.54
CA VAL A 103 9.11 9.84 -14.78
C VAL A 103 8.85 8.59 -15.61
N ARG A 104 8.43 8.75 -16.88
CA ARG A 104 8.19 7.63 -17.81
C ARG A 104 9.45 6.82 -18.09
N LYS A 105 10.60 7.49 -18.16
CA LYS A 105 11.89 6.86 -18.43
C LYS A 105 12.43 6.13 -17.20
N ARG A 106 12.38 6.75 -16.01
CA ARG A 106 13.08 6.27 -14.80
C ARG A 106 12.19 5.44 -13.88
N LEU A 107 10.96 5.87 -13.63
CA LEU A 107 10.12 5.33 -12.54
C LEU A 107 9.05 4.37 -13.04
N VAL A 108 8.35 4.70 -14.13
CA VAL A 108 7.29 3.84 -14.70
C VAL A 108 7.77 2.42 -15.02
N PRO A 109 8.99 2.18 -15.53
CA PRO A 109 9.45 0.80 -15.79
C PRO A 109 9.58 -0.03 -14.51
N LEU A 110 9.93 0.60 -13.38
CA LEU A 110 10.03 -0.07 -12.08
C LEU A 110 8.63 -0.40 -11.54
N VAL A 111 7.68 0.54 -11.66
CA VAL A 111 6.26 0.30 -11.31
C VAL A 111 5.70 -0.87 -12.13
N ARG A 112 5.92 -0.90 -13.45
CA ARG A 112 5.50 -2.02 -14.30
C ARG A 112 6.15 -3.35 -13.87
N ALA A 113 7.45 -3.35 -13.60
CA ALA A 113 8.16 -4.54 -13.15
C ALA A 113 7.58 -5.09 -11.83
N SER A 114 7.22 -4.21 -10.89
CA SER A 114 6.57 -4.61 -9.63
C SER A 114 5.17 -5.20 -9.85
N ALA A 115 4.39 -4.65 -10.79
CA ALA A 115 3.07 -5.17 -11.14
C ALA A 115 3.17 -6.56 -11.78
N ILE A 116 4.15 -6.76 -12.68
CA ILE A 116 4.46 -8.07 -13.28
C ILE A 116 4.90 -9.07 -12.20
N ASN A 117 5.77 -8.65 -11.28
CA ASN A 117 6.19 -9.50 -10.17
C ASN A 117 4.98 -9.92 -9.33
N ARG A 118 4.10 -8.99 -8.95
CA ARG A 118 2.87 -9.30 -8.23
C ARG A 118 1.98 -10.28 -9.01
N PHE A 119 1.83 -10.09 -10.32
CA PHE A 119 1.03 -10.98 -11.16
C PHE A 119 1.53 -12.43 -11.11
N LEU A 120 2.84 -12.61 -11.21
CA LEU A 120 3.51 -13.90 -11.16
C LEU A 120 3.42 -14.48 -9.75
N MET A 121 3.80 -13.72 -8.73
CA MET A 121 3.78 -14.17 -7.34
C MET A 121 2.39 -14.59 -6.86
N ASN A 122 1.32 -13.91 -7.29
CA ASN A 122 -0.05 -14.32 -6.96
C ASN A 122 -0.44 -15.68 -7.58
N ARG A 123 0.27 -16.16 -8.60
CA ARG A 123 0.07 -17.49 -9.22
C ARG A 123 1.01 -18.54 -8.66
N VAL A 124 2.11 -18.11 -8.04
CA VAL A 124 3.04 -19.00 -7.37
C VAL A 124 2.43 -19.37 -6.00
N GLY A 125 1.97 -20.61 -5.87
CA GLY A 125 1.51 -21.13 -4.57
C GLY A 125 2.65 -21.25 -3.55
N ASN A 126 2.31 -21.64 -2.31
CA ASN A 126 3.24 -21.75 -1.19
C ASN A 126 4.53 -22.53 -1.51
N ARG A 127 4.43 -23.60 -2.33
CA ARG A 127 5.58 -24.40 -2.77
C ARG A 127 6.59 -23.58 -3.56
N GLY A 128 6.13 -22.79 -4.53
CA GLY A 128 7.04 -21.96 -5.33
C GLY A 128 7.59 -20.78 -4.56
N PHE A 129 6.82 -20.20 -3.63
CA PHE A 129 7.34 -19.19 -2.71
C PHE A 129 8.49 -19.76 -1.87
N LYS A 130 8.31 -20.97 -1.32
CA LYS A 130 9.35 -21.69 -0.58
C LYS A 130 10.58 -21.97 -1.45
N MET A 131 10.40 -22.35 -2.72
CA MET A 131 11.53 -22.54 -3.64
C MET A 131 12.33 -21.25 -3.87
N VAL A 132 11.64 -20.13 -4.12
CA VAL A 132 12.30 -18.81 -4.29
C VAL A 132 13.03 -18.41 -3.02
N ALA A 133 12.41 -18.55 -1.84
CA ALA A 133 13.03 -18.25 -0.56
C ALA A 133 14.28 -19.12 -0.29
N ASN A 134 14.19 -20.43 -0.55
CA ASN A 134 15.33 -21.34 -0.40
C ASN A 134 16.47 -20.99 -1.36
N HIS A 135 16.14 -20.61 -2.61
CA HIS A 135 17.14 -20.18 -3.58
C HIS A 135 17.81 -18.87 -3.15
N TRP A 136 17.03 -17.90 -2.67
CA TRP A 136 17.55 -16.64 -2.13
C TRP A 136 18.50 -16.88 -0.95
N MET A 137 18.11 -17.73 0.02
CA MET A 137 18.96 -18.06 1.17
C MET A 137 20.24 -18.80 0.76
N ARG A 138 20.20 -19.62 -0.28
CA ARG A 138 21.42 -20.26 -0.83
C ARG A 138 22.35 -19.24 -1.48
N ASP A 139 21.80 -18.29 -2.24
CA ASP A 139 22.60 -17.21 -2.86
C ASP A 139 23.24 -16.30 -1.80
N GLN A 140 22.47 -15.90 -0.77
CA GLN A 140 22.96 -15.16 0.40
C GLN A 140 24.13 -15.87 1.08
N ARG A 141 24.01 -17.19 1.33
CA ARG A 141 25.09 -17.98 1.95
C ARG A 141 26.35 -18.03 1.08
N ARG A 142 26.20 -18.05 -0.24
CA ARG A 142 27.33 -18.14 -1.18
C ARG A 142 28.05 -16.81 -1.40
N LYS A 143 27.29 -15.72 -1.51
CA LYS A 143 27.82 -14.41 -1.93
C LYS A 143 27.94 -13.39 -0.79
N GLY A 144 27.34 -13.65 0.37
CA GLY A 144 27.25 -12.71 1.48
C GLY A 144 26.27 -11.54 1.26
N ASP A 145 25.81 -11.32 0.03
CA ASP A 145 24.85 -10.27 -0.33
C ASP A 145 23.61 -10.82 -1.06
N GLY A 146 22.54 -11.05 -0.30
CA GLY A 146 21.24 -11.47 -0.82
C GLY A 146 20.45 -10.34 -1.47
N LEU A 147 20.88 -9.08 -1.34
CA LEU A 147 20.25 -7.97 -2.07
C LEU A 147 20.54 -8.06 -3.56
N SER A 148 21.66 -8.66 -3.96
CA SER A 148 21.97 -8.91 -5.38
C SER A 148 20.93 -9.82 -6.06
N PHE A 149 20.52 -10.91 -5.40
CA PHE A 149 19.43 -11.77 -5.89
C PHE A 149 18.12 -11.00 -6.01
N MET A 150 17.77 -10.23 -4.97
CA MET A 150 16.57 -9.41 -4.97
C MET A 150 16.65 -8.36 -6.09
N ARG A 151 17.78 -7.69 -6.29
CA ARG A 151 17.95 -6.70 -7.36
C ARG A 151 17.72 -7.32 -8.74
N TRP A 152 18.26 -8.51 -9.00
CA TRP A 152 18.02 -9.23 -10.24
C TRP A 152 16.53 -9.55 -10.43
N MET A 153 15.84 -10.00 -9.38
CA MET A 153 14.42 -10.33 -9.41
C MET A 153 13.49 -9.11 -9.63
N TYR A 154 13.97 -7.87 -9.52
CA TYR A 154 13.15 -6.66 -9.74
C TYR A 154 13.66 -5.82 -10.90
N LYS A 155 14.78 -6.17 -11.51
CA LYS A 155 15.31 -5.46 -12.66
C LYS A 155 14.31 -5.57 -13.83
N PRO A 156 13.88 -4.45 -14.43
CA PRO A 156 13.12 -4.49 -15.66
C PRO A 156 13.95 -5.19 -16.76
N GLY A 157 13.37 -6.18 -17.43
CA GLY A 157 14.02 -6.94 -18.50
C GLY A 157 13.07 -7.20 -19.67
N LEU A 158 13.60 -7.63 -20.82
CA LEU A 158 12.83 -7.83 -22.05
C LEU A 158 11.67 -8.82 -21.86
N LEU A 159 11.94 -9.97 -21.24
CA LEU A 159 10.91 -10.98 -20.94
C LEU A 159 9.75 -10.40 -20.11
N ARG A 160 10.07 -9.59 -19.10
CA ARG A 160 9.06 -8.95 -18.24
C ARG A 160 8.25 -7.91 -19.02
N ARG A 161 8.89 -7.16 -19.92
CA ARG A 161 8.17 -6.20 -20.79
C ARG A 161 7.17 -6.91 -21.69
N LEU A 162 7.48 -8.09 -22.21
CA LEU A 162 6.55 -8.89 -23.02
C LEU A 162 5.32 -9.34 -22.24
N LEU A 163 5.43 -9.54 -20.92
CA LEU A 163 4.29 -9.89 -20.06
C LEU A 163 3.38 -8.70 -19.77
N TRP A 164 3.84 -7.45 -19.98
CA TRP A 164 3.10 -6.27 -19.58
C TRP A 164 1.66 -6.17 -20.15
N PRO A 165 1.40 -6.44 -21.45
CA PRO A 165 0.04 -6.39 -21.98
C PRO A 165 -0.92 -7.35 -21.27
N VAL A 166 -0.47 -8.60 -21.04
CA VAL A 166 -1.24 -9.62 -20.32
C VAL A 166 -1.50 -9.21 -18.87
N VAL A 167 -0.47 -8.70 -18.19
CA VAL A 167 -0.58 -8.23 -16.81
C VAL A 167 -1.54 -7.04 -16.70
N ARG A 168 -1.45 -6.07 -17.62
CA ARG A 168 -2.34 -4.90 -17.66
C ARG A 168 -3.79 -5.32 -17.82
N LEU A 169 -4.10 -6.23 -18.76
CA LEU A 169 -5.45 -6.74 -18.98
C LEU A 169 -5.94 -7.60 -17.80
N GLY A 170 -5.07 -8.42 -17.23
CA GLY A 170 -5.42 -9.32 -16.13
C GLY A 170 -5.62 -8.63 -14.77
N MET A 171 -4.88 -7.56 -14.48
CA MET A 171 -4.87 -6.93 -13.15
C MET A 171 -5.50 -5.54 -13.08
N LEU A 172 -5.47 -4.77 -14.18
CA LEU A 172 -5.83 -3.36 -14.15
C LEU A 172 -7.15 -3.11 -14.86
N ARG A 173 -7.87 -2.09 -14.40
CA ARG A 173 -9.11 -1.59 -14.99
C ARG A 173 -8.99 -0.10 -15.24
N ARG A 174 -9.57 0.36 -16.33
CA ARG A 174 -9.60 1.79 -16.66
C ARG A 174 -10.55 2.51 -15.71
N LYS A 175 -10.14 3.69 -15.26
CA LYS A 175 -10.93 4.56 -14.40
C LYS A 175 -10.55 6.01 -14.65
N GLU A 176 -11.54 6.88 -14.66
CA GLU A 176 -11.37 8.33 -14.59
C GLU A 176 -11.32 8.77 -13.13
N LEU A 177 -10.34 9.61 -12.80
CA LEU A 177 -10.21 10.23 -11.49
C LEU A 177 -11.10 11.48 -11.40
N ALA A 178 -11.33 11.97 -10.18
CA ALA A 178 -12.15 13.17 -9.96
C ALA A 178 -11.55 14.44 -10.59
N ASP A 179 -10.24 14.41 -10.88
CA ASP A 179 -9.51 15.49 -11.55
C ASP A 179 -9.46 15.31 -13.09
N GLY A 180 -10.24 14.39 -13.68
CA GLY A 180 -10.28 14.16 -15.13
C GLY A 180 -9.14 13.29 -15.68
N ARG A 181 -8.13 12.93 -14.86
CA ARG A 181 -7.07 12.03 -15.32
C ARG A 181 -7.58 10.61 -15.52
N MET A 182 -7.14 10.00 -16.61
CA MET A 182 -7.35 8.58 -16.86
C MET A 182 -6.23 7.72 -16.26
N VAL A 183 -6.62 6.65 -15.58
CA VAL A 183 -5.68 5.71 -14.94
C VAL A 183 -6.00 4.25 -15.28
N SER A 184 -4.96 3.41 -15.30
CA SER A 184 -5.09 1.96 -15.19
C SER A 184 -4.90 1.54 -13.73
N ARG A 185 -5.98 1.16 -13.06
CA ARG A 185 -6.06 0.94 -11.60
C ARG A 185 -6.30 -0.52 -11.24
N MET A 186 -5.63 -1.01 -10.20
CA MET A 186 -5.92 -2.33 -9.63
C MET A 186 -7.22 -2.26 -8.82
N PRO A 187 -8.27 -3.02 -9.19
CA PRO A 187 -9.52 -3.02 -8.43
C PRO A 187 -9.32 -3.72 -7.08
N PHE A 188 -10.14 -3.32 -6.09
CA PHE A 188 -10.24 -4.09 -4.86
C PHE A 188 -10.86 -5.45 -5.13
N ARG A 189 -10.51 -6.42 -4.30
CA ARG A 189 -11.11 -7.75 -4.38
C ARG A 189 -12.59 -7.65 -4.01
N LYS A 190 -13.43 -8.38 -4.75
CA LYS A 190 -14.86 -8.52 -4.43
C LYS A 190 -15.02 -9.22 -3.09
N SER A 191 -16.12 -8.91 -2.39
CA SER A 191 -16.50 -9.60 -1.16
C SER A 191 -16.72 -11.09 -1.37
N LEU A 192 -16.47 -11.86 -0.33
CA LEU A 192 -16.78 -13.28 -0.22
C LEU A 192 -17.90 -13.49 0.80
N SER A 193 -18.53 -14.65 0.81
CA SER A 193 -19.60 -14.98 1.77
C SER A 193 -19.15 -14.81 3.22
N ARG A 194 -17.91 -15.20 3.56
CA ARG A 194 -17.32 -14.99 4.89
C ARG A 194 -17.11 -13.53 5.29
N ASP A 195 -17.21 -12.58 4.35
CA ASP A 195 -17.11 -11.16 4.66
C ASP A 195 -18.47 -10.56 5.05
N ILE A 196 -19.54 -11.37 5.06
CA ILE A 196 -20.90 -11.03 5.49
C ILE A 196 -21.09 -11.61 6.90
N TRP A 197 -21.08 -10.73 7.89
CA TRP A 197 -21.24 -11.05 9.31
C TRP A 197 -21.65 -9.77 10.06
N GLU A 198 -22.20 -9.96 11.27
CA GLU A 198 -22.58 -8.90 12.20
C GLU A 198 -21.59 -8.82 13.36
N GLN A 199 -21.36 -7.61 13.86
CA GLN A 199 -20.41 -7.37 14.95
C GLN A 199 -20.81 -8.11 16.22
N SER A 200 -19.82 -8.50 17.01
CA SER A 200 -20.09 -8.89 18.39
C SER A 200 -20.58 -7.70 19.21
N VAL A 201 -21.36 -7.97 20.25
CA VAL A 201 -21.87 -6.94 21.18
C VAL A 201 -20.71 -6.06 21.70
N ARG A 202 -19.59 -6.69 22.07
CA ARG A 202 -18.40 -5.97 22.54
C ARG A 202 -17.80 -5.05 21.46
N ALA A 203 -17.77 -5.49 20.21
CA ALA A 203 -17.30 -4.65 19.11
C ALA A 203 -18.21 -3.42 18.87
N GLU A 204 -19.52 -3.56 19.08
CA GLU A 204 -20.44 -2.42 19.02
C GLU A 204 -20.21 -1.44 20.16
N GLU A 205 -20.01 -1.93 21.39
CA GLU A 205 -19.63 -1.12 22.55
C GLU A 205 -18.33 -0.34 22.30
N ILE A 206 -17.29 -1.00 21.80
CA ILE A 206 -16.01 -0.36 21.42
C ILE A 206 -16.22 0.74 20.37
N GLY A 207 -17.16 0.54 19.46
CA GLY A 207 -17.57 1.56 18.50
C GLY A 207 -18.19 2.79 19.17
N ASN A 208 -19.05 2.56 20.17
CA ASN A 208 -19.71 3.61 20.96
C ASN A 208 -18.72 4.37 21.85
N GLU A 209 -17.82 3.66 22.54
CA GLU A 209 -16.70 4.24 23.30
C GLU A 209 -15.88 5.19 22.42
N TRP A 210 -15.49 4.72 21.22
CA TRP A 210 -14.74 5.56 20.28
C TRP A 210 -15.51 6.79 19.82
N ASN A 211 -16.82 6.67 19.60
CA ASN A 211 -17.66 7.81 19.23
C ASN A 211 -17.69 8.88 20.32
N GLN A 212 -17.71 8.49 21.59
CA GLN A 212 -17.63 9.41 22.73
C GLN A 212 -16.27 10.13 22.76
N VAL A 213 -15.17 9.38 22.68
CA VAL A 213 -13.80 9.95 22.66
C VAL A 213 -13.59 10.92 21.50
N ARG A 214 -14.05 10.54 20.30
CA ARG A 214 -13.94 11.41 19.12
C ARG A 214 -14.69 12.73 19.30
N LYS A 215 -15.88 12.71 19.92
CA LYS A 215 -16.67 13.92 20.20
C LYS A 215 -16.01 14.81 21.26
N GLY A 216 -15.30 14.21 22.23
CA GLY A 216 -14.57 14.91 23.28
C GLY A 216 -13.27 15.60 22.86
N GLY A 217 -12.96 15.68 21.56
CA GLY A 217 -11.80 16.45 21.08
C GLY A 217 -10.53 15.65 20.79
N GLY A 218 -10.64 14.35 20.48
CA GLY A 218 -9.53 13.50 19.99
C GLY A 218 -8.95 13.88 18.61
N ARG A 219 -8.70 15.18 18.37
CA ARG A 219 -8.07 15.76 17.18
C ARG A 219 -6.56 15.95 17.36
N THR A 220 -6.09 16.25 18.57
CA THR A 220 -4.67 16.39 18.91
C THR A 220 -4.04 15.01 19.12
N SER A 221 -2.88 14.76 18.50
CA SER A 221 -2.32 13.41 18.40
C SER A 221 -1.39 13.05 19.56
N PHE A 222 -0.72 14.04 20.14
CA PHE A 222 0.17 13.98 21.29
C PHE A 222 0.16 15.37 21.95
N GLY A 223 0.11 15.44 23.27
CA GLY A 223 0.36 16.66 24.05
C GLY A 223 1.82 16.77 24.48
N GLU A 224 2.24 17.93 24.98
CA GLU A 224 3.60 18.14 25.52
C GLU A 224 3.94 17.19 26.68
N SER A 225 2.93 16.64 27.35
CA SER A 225 3.05 15.69 28.45
C SER A 225 3.24 14.23 28.04
N ASP A 226 3.13 13.91 26.75
CA ASP A 226 3.20 12.53 26.23
C ASP A 226 4.61 12.14 25.73
N ALA A 227 5.63 12.96 26.06
CA ALA A 227 7.05 12.79 25.70
C ALA A 227 7.88 12.19 26.83
#